data_AF-A0A9E7A585-F1
#
_entry.id   AF-A0A9E7A585-F1
#
_cell.length_a   1.000
_cell.length_b   1.000
_cell.length_c   1.000
_cell.angle_alpha   90.00
_cell.angle_beta   90.00
_cell.angle_gamma   90.00
#
_symmetry.space_group_name_H-M   'P 1'
#
loop_
_entity.id
_entity.type
_entity.pdbx_description
1 polymer ?
#
loop_
_entity_poly.entity_id
_entity_poly.type
_entity_poly.pdbx_seq_one_letter_code
_entity_poly.pdbx_strand_id
1 'polypeptide(L)'
;MNETEREVIILNSAWEMIDGMVNWQNFEKSGSLELTELRFQSSIHAKFFLILLGDFLSQIKSFRGDAVPLGLKPVPSNAKPADLTFLFHLRQVCANPKLGVDPTQLSLQVETFASWLETKFTADQVYLSHIGICTDPLIERYRYLKICGDIAKHNLARLSTNIKYIRKILYKSGHNIEE
;
A
#
# COMPACT_ATOMS: atom_id res chain seq x y z
N MET A 1 0.66 -8.63 26.50
CA MET A 1 0.46 -7.27 25.97
C MET A 1 -1.01 -6.90 26.09
N ASN A 2 -1.32 -5.82 26.79
CA ASN A 2 -2.69 -5.35 26.98
C ASN A 2 -3.17 -4.51 25.78
N GLU A 3 -4.44 -4.10 25.79
CA GLU A 3 -5.04 -3.33 24.67
C GLU A 3 -4.38 -1.94 24.49
N THR A 4 -3.99 -1.28 25.58
CA THR A 4 -3.33 0.03 25.54
C THR A 4 -1.94 -0.06 24.91
N GLU A 5 -1.11 -1.03 25.33
CA GLU A 5 0.20 -1.30 24.75
C GLU A 5 0.08 -1.64 23.25
N ARG A 6 -0.95 -2.40 22.87
CA ARG A 6 -1.22 -2.72 21.47
C ARG A 6 -1.49 -1.47 20.65
N GLU A 7 -2.33 -0.59 21.15
CA GLU A 7 -2.64 0.67 20.49
C GLU A 7 -1.41 1.57 20.34
N VAL A 8 -0.58 1.68 21.40
CA VAL A 8 0.69 2.42 21.35
C VAL A 8 1.59 1.89 20.24
N ILE A 9 1.75 0.57 20.14
CA ILE A 9 2.57 -0.05 19.10
C ILE A 9 2.01 0.23 17.71
N ILE A 10 0.70 0.07 17.49
CA ILE A 10 0.08 0.33 16.19
C ILE A 10 0.28 1.78 15.77
N LEU A 11 -0.01 2.73 16.66
CA LEU A 11 0.11 4.15 16.39
C LEU A 11 1.56 4.57 16.17
N ASN A 12 2.50 4.10 17.00
CA ASN A 12 3.92 4.40 16.84
C ASN A 12 4.47 3.81 15.53
N SER A 13 4.12 2.57 15.19
CA SER A 13 4.53 1.98 13.91
C SER A 13 3.95 2.73 12.71
N ALA A 14 2.68 3.16 12.76
CA ALA A 14 2.11 3.99 11.71
C ALA A 14 2.86 5.32 11.59
N TRP A 15 3.15 5.97 12.71
CA TRP A 15 3.89 7.22 12.77
C TRP A 15 5.27 7.08 12.14
N GLU A 16 6.05 6.08 12.55
CA GLU A 16 7.40 5.83 12.03
C GLU A 16 7.41 5.48 10.53
N MET A 17 6.47 4.64 10.07
CA MET A 17 6.37 4.32 8.64
C MET A 17 6.00 5.55 7.82
N ILE A 18 5.08 6.38 8.31
CA ILE A 18 4.69 7.62 7.63
C ILE A 18 5.87 8.59 7.62
N ASP A 19 6.53 8.83 8.74
CA ASP A 19 7.68 9.74 8.84
C ASP A 19 8.81 9.35 7.88
N GLY A 20 9.09 8.04 7.76
CA GLY A 20 10.03 7.53 6.77
C GLY A 20 9.61 7.83 5.31
N MET A 21 8.32 7.71 5.00
CA MET A 21 7.79 8.00 3.66
C MET A 21 7.81 9.50 3.35
N VAL A 22 7.29 10.33 4.25
CA VAL A 22 7.06 11.77 4.02
C VAL A 22 8.18 12.67 4.57
N ASN A 23 9.40 12.16 4.58
CA ASN A 23 10.58 12.91 5.02
C ASN A 23 11.00 13.98 4.00
N TRP A 24 11.40 15.18 4.47
CA TRP A 24 11.88 16.28 3.63
C TRP A 24 13.13 15.95 2.79
N GLN A 25 13.88 14.92 3.15
CA GLN A 25 14.98 14.40 2.35
C GLN A 25 14.52 13.69 1.07
N ASN A 26 13.28 13.20 1.03
CA ASN A 26 12.75 12.51 -0.14
C ASN A 26 12.28 13.48 -1.24
N PHE A 27 11.99 14.74 -0.88
CA PHE A 27 11.32 15.70 -1.76
C PHE A 27 12.15 16.95 -2.04
N GLU A 28 11.91 17.52 -3.22
CA GLU A 28 12.44 18.83 -3.59
C GLU A 28 11.77 19.90 -2.73
N LYS A 29 12.59 20.77 -2.12
CA LYS A 29 12.08 21.91 -1.37
C LYS A 29 11.73 23.01 -2.35
N SER A 30 10.44 23.29 -2.52
CA SER A 30 10.01 24.46 -3.28
C SER A 30 10.34 25.73 -2.50
N GLY A 31 10.87 26.74 -3.19
CA GLY A 31 11.00 28.10 -2.65
C GLY A 31 9.70 28.91 -2.75
N SER A 32 8.66 28.35 -3.39
CA SER A 32 7.33 28.95 -3.49
C SER A 32 6.50 28.64 -2.26
N LEU A 33 5.72 29.62 -1.80
CA LEU A 33 4.72 29.43 -0.75
C LEU A 33 3.48 28.65 -1.25
N GLU A 34 3.29 28.56 -2.57
CA GLU A 34 2.24 27.76 -3.18
C GLU A 34 2.75 26.35 -3.50
N LEU A 35 2.26 25.36 -2.75
CA LEU A 35 2.49 23.94 -2.99
C LEU A 35 1.60 23.45 -4.15
N THR A 36 2.10 23.58 -5.38
CA THR A 36 1.39 23.09 -6.58
C THR A 36 1.72 21.63 -6.91
N GLU A 37 2.93 21.16 -6.58
CA GLU A 37 3.36 19.78 -6.80
C GLU A 37 4.37 19.33 -5.73
N LEU A 38 4.36 18.03 -5.44
CA LEU A 38 5.36 17.39 -4.59
C LEU A 38 6.25 16.50 -5.46
N ARG A 39 7.52 16.92 -5.66
CA ARG A 39 8.50 16.22 -6.49
C ARG A 39 9.52 15.47 -5.66
N PHE A 40 9.89 14.28 -6.09
CA PHE A 40 11.01 13.54 -5.50
C PHE A 40 12.34 14.15 -5.92
N GLN A 41 13.33 14.20 -5.01
CA GLN A 41 14.66 14.73 -5.32
C GLN A 41 15.38 13.95 -6.43
N SER A 42 15.12 12.64 -6.53
CA SER A 42 15.68 11.80 -7.59
C SER A 42 14.87 10.52 -7.75
N SER A 43 15.19 9.76 -8.80
CA SER A 43 14.62 8.42 -9.03
C SER A 43 14.92 7.43 -7.89
N ILE A 44 16.01 7.63 -7.14
CA ILE A 44 16.35 6.81 -5.97
C ILE A 44 15.37 7.11 -4.83
N HIS A 45 15.09 8.39 -4.56
CA HIS A 45 14.13 8.79 -3.54
C HIS A 45 12.70 8.31 -3.88
N ALA A 46 12.31 8.38 -5.16
CA ALA A 46 11.04 7.82 -5.62
C ALA A 46 10.96 6.30 -5.38
N LYS A 47 12.03 5.55 -5.70
CA LYS A 47 12.10 4.11 -5.41
C LYS A 47 12.04 3.83 -3.90
N PHE A 48 12.76 4.60 -3.10
CA PHE A 48 12.76 4.45 -1.64
C PHE A 48 11.36 4.69 -1.05
N PHE A 49 10.67 5.75 -1.50
CA PHE A 49 9.29 6.00 -1.14
C PHE A 49 8.37 4.81 -1.49
N LEU A 50 8.50 4.24 -2.69
CA LEU A 50 7.69 3.09 -3.11
C LEU A 50 7.97 1.83 -2.28
N ILE A 51 9.21 1.63 -1.80
CA ILE A 51 9.56 0.53 -0.89
C ILE A 51 8.83 0.70 0.43
N LEU A 52 8.97 1.87 1.05
CA LEU A 52 8.33 2.18 2.33
C LEU A 52 6.80 2.12 2.24
N LEU A 53 6.24 2.64 1.14
CA LEU A 53 4.81 2.50 0.86
C LEU A 53 4.40 1.03 0.71
N GLY A 54 5.21 0.22 0.02
CA GLY A 54 4.98 -1.22 -0.09
C GLY A 54 4.98 -1.93 1.27
N ASP A 55 5.84 -1.51 2.19
CA ASP A 55 5.89 -2.04 3.55
C ASP A 55 4.66 -1.59 4.37
N PHE A 56 4.22 -0.32 4.25
CA PHE A 56 2.97 0.16 4.87
C PHE A 56 1.73 -0.56 4.30
N LEU A 57 1.73 -0.89 3.01
CA LEU A 57 0.67 -1.64 2.31
C LEU A 57 0.81 -3.17 2.48
N SER A 58 1.73 -3.63 3.32
CA SER A 58 1.87 -5.04 3.64
C SER A 58 0.97 -5.45 4.79
N GLN A 59 0.37 -6.63 4.66
CA GLN A 59 -0.43 -7.23 5.72
C GLN A 59 0.49 -7.82 6.79
N ILE A 60 0.22 -7.51 8.05
CA ILE A 60 0.82 -8.24 9.17
C ILE A 60 0.05 -9.55 9.32
N LYS A 61 0.73 -10.65 9.05
CA LYS A 61 0.15 -12.00 9.07
C LYS A 61 0.99 -12.92 9.92
N SER A 62 0.37 -14.01 10.36
CA SER A 62 1.09 -15.13 10.94
C SER A 62 2.10 -15.71 9.97
N PHE A 63 3.20 -16.22 10.53
CA PHE A 63 4.18 -16.99 9.78
C PHE A 63 4.07 -18.45 10.22
N ARG A 64 3.96 -19.38 9.26
CA ARG A 64 3.98 -20.84 9.52
C ARG A 64 3.02 -21.36 10.61
N GLY A 65 1.85 -20.73 10.77
CA GLY A 65 0.84 -21.15 11.74
C GLY A 65 0.99 -20.53 13.13
N ASP A 66 1.97 -19.66 13.34
CA ASP A 66 2.12 -18.92 14.59
C ASP A 66 1.00 -17.90 14.79
N ALA A 67 0.89 -17.35 16.01
CA ALA A 67 0.04 -16.19 16.24
C ALA A 67 0.52 -14.99 15.42
N VAL A 68 -0.39 -14.06 15.10
CA VAL A 68 0.00 -12.79 14.49
C VAL A 68 0.97 -12.07 15.44
N PRO A 69 2.10 -11.52 14.94
CA PRO A 69 3.10 -10.87 15.77
C PRO A 69 2.50 -9.83 16.71
N LEU A 70 3.13 -9.67 17.88
CA LEU A 70 2.75 -8.66 18.87
C LEU A 70 1.30 -8.77 19.31
N GLY A 71 0.70 -9.96 19.27
CA GLY A 71 -0.70 -10.17 19.69
C GLY A 71 -1.71 -9.31 18.91
N LEU A 72 -1.39 -8.91 17.67
CA LEU A 72 -2.31 -8.17 16.82
C LEU A 72 -3.47 -9.06 16.38
N LYS A 73 -4.62 -8.44 16.09
CA LYS A 73 -5.78 -9.18 15.61
C LYS A 73 -5.54 -9.68 14.18
N PRO A 74 -5.92 -10.93 13.86
CA PRO A 74 -5.85 -11.41 12.49
C PRO A 74 -6.88 -10.68 11.62
N VAL A 75 -6.51 -10.45 10.36
CA VAL A 75 -7.42 -9.94 9.35
C VAL A 75 -8.43 -11.04 8.97
N PRO A 76 -9.75 -10.73 8.89
CA PRO A 76 -10.75 -11.70 8.45
C PRO A 76 -10.50 -12.25 7.04
N SER A 77 -11.00 -13.45 6.75
CA SER A 77 -10.80 -14.10 5.44
C SER A 77 -11.52 -13.40 4.28
N ASN A 78 -12.58 -12.64 4.56
CA ASN A 78 -13.39 -11.89 3.59
C ASN A 78 -13.07 -10.38 3.59
N ALA A 79 -11.87 -10.01 4.04
CA ALA A 79 -11.47 -8.63 4.20
C ALA A 79 -11.36 -7.86 2.87
N LYS A 80 -11.65 -6.57 2.92
CA LYS A 80 -11.52 -5.69 1.76
C LYS A 80 -10.03 -5.47 1.41
N PRO A 81 -9.69 -5.02 0.18
CA PRO A 81 -8.29 -4.81 -0.20
C PRO A 81 -7.51 -3.90 0.76
N ALA A 82 -8.12 -2.82 1.26
CA ALA A 82 -7.45 -1.94 2.22
C ALA A 82 -7.21 -2.61 3.58
N ASP A 83 -8.02 -3.59 3.98
CA ASP A 83 -7.80 -4.37 5.20
C ASP A 83 -6.64 -5.38 5.06
N LEU A 84 -6.19 -5.66 3.84
CA LEU A 84 -4.98 -6.45 3.57
C LEU A 84 -3.70 -5.59 3.66
N THR A 85 -3.72 -4.57 4.52
CA THR A 85 -2.65 -3.60 4.76
C THR A 85 -2.58 -3.23 6.25
N PHE A 86 -1.65 -2.36 6.62
CA PHE A 86 -1.60 -1.80 7.97
C PHE A 86 -2.85 -1.00 8.37
N LEU A 87 -3.65 -0.52 7.40
CA LEU A 87 -4.88 0.23 7.67
C LEU A 87 -5.90 -0.57 8.48
N PHE A 88 -5.90 -1.90 8.38
CA PHE A 88 -6.75 -2.74 9.22
C PHE A 88 -6.50 -2.46 10.72
N HIS A 89 -5.23 -2.35 11.12
CA HIS A 89 -4.87 -2.11 12.51
C HIS A 89 -5.23 -0.69 12.96
N LEU A 90 -5.03 0.31 12.08
CA LEU A 90 -5.45 1.68 12.35
C LEU A 90 -6.97 1.81 12.51
N ARG A 91 -7.76 1.09 11.69
CA ARG A 91 -9.22 1.01 11.85
C ARG A 91 -9.62 0.43 13.20
N GLN A 92 -8.90 -0.58 13.68
CA GLN A 92 -9.18 -1.16 15.01
C GLN A 92 -8.93 -0.15 16.14
N VAL A 93 -7.88 0.67 16.02
CA VAL A 93 -7.61 1.76 16.96
C VAL A 93 -8.73 2.81 16.89
N CYS A 94 -9.13 3.23 15.69
CA CYS A 94 -10.21 4.20 15.52
C CYS A 94 -11.56 3.72 16.09
N ALA A 95 -11.85 2.43 15.96
CA ALA A 95 -13.10 1.84 16.42
C ALA A 95 -13.19 1.69 17.95
N ASN A 96 -12.06 1.61 18.65
CA ASN A 96 -12.02 1.38 20.09
C ASN A 96 -10.75 1.97 20.74
N PRO A 97 -10.58 3.30 20.70
CA PRO A 97 -9.37 3.95 21.20
C PRO A 97 -9.20 3.77 22.71
N LYS A 98 -7.95 3.69 23.16
CA LYS A 98 -7.51 3.53 24.54
C LYS A 98 -6.72 4.72 25.05
N LEU A 99 -6.00 5.42 24.17
CA LEU A 99 -5.16 6.57 24.51
C LEU A 99 -5.88 7.91 24.29
N GLY A 100 -6.72 7.98 23.25
CA GLY A 100 -7.44 9.20 22.84
C GLY A 100 -8.93 9.14 23.14
N VAL A 101 -9.55 10.30 23.26
CA VAL A 101 -11.00 10.46 23.44
C VAL A 101 -11.76 10.68 22.13
N ASP A 102 -11.10 11.19 21.09
CA ASP A 102 -11.73 11.48 19.80
C ASP A 102 -10.90 10.90 18.63
N PRO A 103 -11.33 9.78 18.02
CA PRO A 103 -10.66 9.19 16.86
C PRO A 103 -11.12 9.80 15.53
N THR A 104 -12.02 10.80 15.51
CA THR A 104 -12.74 11.23 14.30
C THR A 104 -11.81 11.63 13.15
N GLN A 105 -10.79 12.45 13.42
CA GLN A 105 -9.86 12.91 12.39
C GLN A 105 -9.01 11.77 11.84
N LEU A 106 -8.46 10.91 12.72
CA LEU A 106 -7.68 9.76 12.29
C LEU A 106 -8.54 8.80 11.46
N SER A 107 -9.76 8.51 11.93
CA SER A 107 -10.70 7.65 11.21
C SER A 107 -11.03 8.22 9.83
N LEU A 108 -11.26 9.52 9.71
CA LEU A 108 -11.53 10.17 8.44
C LEU A 108 -10.35 9.99 7.46
N GLN A 109 -9.11 10.19 7.91
CA GLN A 109 -7.94 10.05 7.04
C GLN A 109 -7.70 8.59 6.64
N VAL A 110 -7.87 7.65 7.57
CA VAL A 110 -7.77 6.21 7.30
C VAL A 110 -8.80 5.78 6.26
N GLU A 111 -10.07 6.19 6.40
CA GLU A 111 -11.12 5.84 5.45
C GLU A 111 -10.97 6.54 4.10
N THR A 112 -10.51 7.79 4.09
CA THR A 112 -10.22 8.54 2.86
C THR A 112 -9.12 7.83 2.06
N PHE A 113 -8.03 7.46 2.72
CA PHE A 113 -6.92 6.77 2.06
C PHE A 113 -7.32 5.34 1.63
N ALA A 114 -8.06 4.62 2.46
CA ALA A 114 -8.57 3.30 2.10
C ALA A 114 -9.49 3.36 0.88
N SER A 115 -10.41 4.33 0.84
CA SER A 115 -11.31 4.54 -0.30
C SER A 115 -10.53 4.85 -1.58
N TRP A 116 -9.50 5.70 -1.47
CA TRP A 116 -8.60 5.98 -2.60
C TRP A 116 -7.85 4.72 -3.07
N LEU A 117 -7.33 3.89 -2.16
CA LEU A 117 -6.63 2.63 -2.51
C LEU A 117 -7.53 1.60 -3.21
N GLU A 118 -8.82 1.55 -2.83
CA GLU A 118 -9.78 0.57 -3.33
C GLU A 118 -10.37 0.92 -4.71
N THR A 119 -10.11 2.13 -5.21
CA THR A 119 -10.56 2.51 -6.55
C THR A 119 -9.77 1.78 -7.66
N LYS A 120 -10.41 1.71 -8.83
CA LYS A 120 -9.79 1.26 -10.07
C LYS A 120 -9.55 2.45 -10.98
N PHE A 121 -8.54 2.35 -11.83
CA PHE A 121 -8.28 3.34 -12.88
C PHE A 121 -7.90 2.62 -14.17
N THR A 122 -8.17 3.27 -15.30
CA THR A 122 -7.67 2.83 -16.59
C THR A 122 -6.29 3.44 -16.78
N ALA A 123 -5.30 2.61 -17.07
CA ALA A 123 -3.98 3.09 -17.47
C ALA A 123 -3.97 3.24 -18.98
N ASP A 124 -3.97 4.46 -19.49
CA ASP A 124 -4.10 4.70 -20.92
C ASP A 124 -2.79 4.36 -21.65
N GLN A 125 -2.92 3.68 -22.79
CA GLN A 125 -1.85 3.38 -23.74
C GLN A 125 -0.66 2.65 -23.10
N VAL A 126 -0.93 1.64 -22.26
CA VAL A 126 0.13 0.81 -21.69
C VAL A 126 0.73 -0.05 -22.80
N TYR A 127 1.98 0.28 -23.17
CA TYR A 127 2.72 -0.47 -24.19
C TYR A 127 3.71 -1.47 -23.58
N LEU A 128 3.39 -2.75 -23.71
CA LEU A 128 4.23 -3.89 -23.34
C LEU A 128 5.04 -4.33 -24.58
N SER A 129 6.08 -3.55 -24.90
CA SER A 129 6.85 -3.66 -26.14
C SER A 129 7.41 -5.06 -26.43
N HIS A 130 7.87 -5.78 -25.40
CA HIS A 130 8.47 -7.11 -25.55
C HIS A 130 7.49 -8.18 -26.04
N ILE A 131 6.19 -7.95 -25.86
CA ILE A 131 5.12 -8.84 -26.30
C ILE A 131 4.20 -8.17 -27.33
N GLY A 132 4.55 -6.97 -27.82
CA GLY A 132 3.82 -6.26 -28.86
C GLY A 132 2.38 -5.86 -28.50
N ILE A 133 2.06 -5.71 -27.21
CA ILE A 133 0.71 -5.38 -26.75
C ILE A 133 0.62 -3.91 -26.35
N CYS A 134 -0.35 -3.19 -26.92
CA CYS A 134 -0.79 -1.88 -26.45
C CYS A 134 -2.24 -2.00 -25.99
N THR A 135 -2.55 -1.59 -24.76
CA THR A 135 -3.90 -1.73 -24.21
C THR A 135 -4.18 -0.72 -23.09
N ASP A 136 -5.45 -0.55 -22.76
CA ASP A 136 -5.95 0.34 -21.70
C ASP A 136 -6.48 -0.49 -20.52
N PRO A 137 -5.61 -1.10 -19.69
CA PRO A 137 -6.04 -2.01 -18.65
C PRO A 137 -6.74 -1.28 -17.51
N LEU A 138 -7.84 -1.88 -17.03
CA LEU A 138 -8.48 -1.48 -15.77
C LEU A 138 -7.75 -2.14 -14.58
N ILE A 139 -7.09 -1.32 -13.76
CA ILE A 139 -6.20 -1.77 -12.68
C ILE A 139 -6.72 -1.32 -11.32
N GLU A 140 -6.68 -2.22 -10.32
CA GLU A 140 -6.88 -1.88 -8.91
C GLU A 140 -5.68 -1.10 -8.37
N ARG A 141 -5.89 0.11 -7.84
CA ARG A 141 -4.80 1.00 -7.41
C ARG A 141 -3.90 0.36 -6.35
N TYR A 142 -4.51 -0.28 -5.35
CA TYR A 142 -3.79 -1.06 -4.34
C TYR A 142 -2.79 -2.06 -4.95
N ARG A 143 -3.20 -2.81 -5.99
CA ARG A 143 -2.34 -3.81 -6.64
C ARG A 143 -1.24 -3.16 -7.46
N TYR A 144 -1.56 -2.07 -8.16
CA TYR A 144 -0.57 -1.29 -8.91
C TYR A 144 0.57 -0.82 -7.99
N LEU A 145 0.24 -0.19 -6.86
CA LEU A 145 1.23 0.30 -5.90
C LEU A 145 2.09 -0.82 -5.33
N LYS A 146 1.52 -1.99 -5.04
CA LYS A 146 2.29 -3.15 -4.55
C LYS A 146 3.23 -3.73 -5.59
N ILE A 147 2.84 -3.77 -6.86
CA ILE A 147 3.73 -4.18 -7.96
C ILE A 147 4.89 -3.20 -8.08
N CYS A 148 4.63 -1.89 -8.00
CA CYS A 148 5.67 -0.86 -8.01
C CYS A 148 6.62 -0.98 -6.80
N GLY A 149 6.11 -1.27 -5.61
CA GLY A 149 6.93 -1.50 -4.41
C GLY A 149 7.75 -2.80 -4.48
N ASP A 150 7.25 -3.82 -5.18
CA ASP A 150 7.95 -5.09 -5.40
C ASP A 150 9.11 -4.98 -6.40
N ILE A 151 9.18 -3.95 -7.25
CA ILE A 151 10.30 -3.71 -8.18
C ILE A 151 11.67 -3.69 -7.46
N ALA A 152 11.69 -3.33 -6.18
CA ALA A 152 12.90 -3.30 -5.36
C ALA A 152 13.29 -4.64 -4.73
N LYS A 153 12.45 -5.68 -4.82
CA LYS A 153 12.67 -6.98 -4.17
C LYS A 153 12.70 -8.07 -5.25
N HIS A 154 13.89 -8.60 -5.57
CA HIS A 154 14.11 -9.69 -6.54
C HIS A 154 13.56 -11.06 -6.07
N ASN A 155 12.32 -11.11 -5.55
CA ASN A 155 11.72 -12.32 -5.02
C ASN A 155 10.85 -13.00 -6.08
N LEU A 156 11.32 -14.15 -6.60
CA LEU A 156 10.63 -14.95 -7.63
C LEU A 156 9.20 -15.35 -7.21
N ALA A 157 8.94 -15.59 -5.92
CA ALA A 157 7.59 -15.93 -5.45
C ALA A 157 6.62 -14.74 -5.56
N ARG A 158 7.11 -13.50 -5.33
CA ARG A 158 6.31 -12.28 -5.54
C ARG A 158 6.11 -12.01 -7.02
N LEU A 159 7.15 -12.20 -7.82
CA LEU A 159 7.07 -12.07 -9.28
C LEU A 159 6.01 -13.01 -9.87
N SER A 160 5.99 -14.29 -9.47
CA SER A 160 4.97 -15.25 -9.90
C SER A 160 3.54 -14.80 -9.56
N THR A 161 3.35 -14.21 -8.38
CA THR A 161 2.04 -13.65 -7.98
C THR A 161 1.64 -12.47 -8.85
N ASN A 162 2.60 -11.57 -9.15
CA ASN A 162 2.36 -10.39 -9.98
C ASN A 162 2.09 -10.77 -11.45
N ILE A 163 2.81 -11.75 -11.99
CA ILE A 163 2.56 -12.29 -13.35
C ILE A 163 1.12 -12.80 -13.48
N LYS A 164 0.64 -13.61 -12.52
CA LYS A 164 -0.75 -14.11 -12.55
C LYS A 164 -1.77 -12.97 -12.58
N TYR A 165 -1.52 -11.90 -11.83
CA TYR A 165 -2.39 -10.72 -11.83
C TYR A 165 -2.33 -9.95 -13.16
N ILE A 166 -1.13 -9.71 -13.70
CA ILE A 166 -0.95 -9.03 -15.00
C ILE A 166 -1.65 -9.81 -16.12
N ARG A 167 -1.48 -11.15 -16.18
CA ARG A 167 -2.18 -12.01 -17.13
C ARG A 167 -3.70 -11.88 -17.03
N LYS A 168 -4.24 -11.85 -15.82
CA LYS A 168 -5.68 -11.67 -15.57
C LYS A 168 -6.18 -10.32 -16.09
N ILE A 169 -5.40 -9.25 -15.92
CA ILE A 169 -5.74 -7.93 -16.46
C ILE A 169 -5.73 -7.97 -17.98
N LEU A 170 -4.65 -8.46 -18.59
CA LEU A 170 -4.51 -8.52 -20.04
C LEU A 170 -5.62 -9.35 -20.68
N TYR A 171 -5.96 -10.49 -20.07
CA TYR A 171 -7.09 -11.32 -20.51
C TYR A 171 -8.41 -10.54 -20.51
N LYS A 172 -8.68 -9.78 -19.44
CA LYS A 172 -9.88 -8.93 -19.35
C LYS A 172 -9.88 -7.80 -20.37
N SER A 173 -8.70 -7.34 -20.80
CA SER A 173 -8.54 -6.36 -21.86
C SER A 173 -8.50 -6.98 -23.27
N GLY A 174 -8.83 -8.28 -23.41
CA GLY A 174 -8.90 -8.95 -24.70
C GLY A 174 -7.59 -9.58 -25.20
N HIS A 175 -6.54 -9.60 -24.37
CA HIS A 175 -5.24 -10.18 -24.72
C HIS A 175 -4.96 -11.45 -23.92
N ASN A 176 -5.07 -12.60 -24.57
CA ASN A 176 -4.70 -13.88 -23.95
C ASN A 176 -3.21 -14.16 -24.18
N ILE A 177 -2.45 -14.28 -23.08
CA ILE A 177 -1.01 -14.57 -23.13
C ILE A 177 -0.68 -15.85 -22.33
N GLU A 178 0.23 -16.64 -22.90
CA GLU A 178 0.87 -17.77 -22.23
C GLU A 178 2.08 -17.30 -21.41
N GLU A 179 2.64 -18.19 -20.59
CA GLU A 179 3.80 -17.89 -19.72
C GLU A 179 5.12 -17.91 -20.50
#